data_AF-A0A1C4RBC4-F1
#
_entry.id   AF-A0A1C4RBC4-F1
#
_cell.length_a   1.000
_cell.length_b   1.000
_cell.length_c   1.000
_cell.angle_alpha   90.00
_cell.angle_beta   90.00
_cell.angle_gamma   90.00
#
_symmetry.space_group_name_H-M   'P 1'
#
loop_
_entity.id
_entity.type
_entity.pdbx_description
1 polymer ?
#
loop_
_entity_poly.entity_id
_entity_poly.type
_entity_poly.pdbx_seq_one_letter_code
_entity_poly.pdbx_strand_id
1 'polypeptide(L)'
;MSDSPGSPDAAARARDEAESASAFAHPPVAPDATAAYGDHPDQVVDFYAPRDGRTAAPLVVLLHGGAWRAPYDRAHVSPLSDFLGPPGLRRGQRGVPARRRRHPAAARR
;
A
#
# COMPACT_ATOMS: atom_id res chain seq x y z
N MET A 1 -29.60 6.42 22.01
CA MET A 1 -28.63 7.01 21.07
C MET A 1 -28.82 6.28 19.75
N SER A 2 -29.77 6.74 18.92
CA SER A 2 -29.97 6.19 17.59
C SER A 2 -29.03 6.90 16.63
N ASP A 3 -28.21 6.13 15.91
CA ASP A 3 -27.38 6.63 14.82
C ASP A 3 -28.32 7.05 13.67
N SER A 4 -28.49 8.35 13.46
CA SER A 4 -29.28 8.86 12.33
C SER A 4 -28.47 8.71 11.04
N PRO A 5 -29.07 8.21 9.94
CA PRO A 5 -28.39 8.16 8.64
C PRO A 5 -28.03 9.59 8.22
N GLY A 6 -26.72 9.88 8.15
CA GLY A 6 -26.17 11.22 7.89
C GLY A 6 -25.36 11.85 9.03
N SER A 7 -25.23 11.19 10.17
CA SER A 7 -24.30 11.60 11.25
C SER A 7 -22.84 11.66 10.73
N PRO A 8 -22.01 12.62 11.19
CA PRO A 8 -20.58 12.65 10.89
C PRO A 8 -19.86 11.34 11.23
N ASP A 9 -20.29 10.64 12.28
CA ASP A 9 -19.73 9.34 12.70
C ASP A 9 -20.07 8.23 11.69
N ALA A 10 -21.31 8.21 11.17
CA ALA A 10 -21.72 7.27 10.14
C ALA A 10 -20.93 7.49 8.84
N ALA A 11 -20.71 8.76 8.47
CA ALA A 11 -19.89 9.10 7.31
C ALA A 11 -18.40 8.73 7.50
N ALA A 12 -17.86 8.90 8.71
CA ALA A 12 -16.50 8.48 9.04
C ALA A 12 -16.34 6.96 8.95
N ARG A 13 -17.26 6.18 9.54
CA ARG A 13 -17.25 4.71 9.44
C ARG A 13 -17.33 4.23 8.00
N ALA A 14 -18.21 4.82 7.19
CA ALA A 14 -18.33 4.46 5.78
C ALA A 14 -17.03 4.72 4.99
N ARG A 15 -16.29 5.78 5.34
CA ARG A 15 -14.97 6.05 4.75
C ARG A 15 -13.93 5.02 5.20
N ASP A 16 -13.85 4.72 6.49
CA ASP A 16 -12.92 3.72 7.03
C ASP A 16 -13.17 2.33 6.42
N GLU A 17 -14.44 1.97 6.24
CA GLU A 17 -14.86 0.75 5.54
C GLU A 17 -14.45 0.76 4.07
N ALA A 18 -14.64 1.89 3.36
CA ALA A 18 -14.24 2.02 1.96
C ALA A 18 -12.71 1.97 1.78
N GLU A 19 -11.96 2.60 2.68
CA GLU A 19 -10.49 2.55 2.72
C GLU A 19 -10.00 1.12 2.98
N SER A 20 -10.61 0.43 3.95
CA SER A 20 -10.30 -0.97 4.24
C SER A 20 -10.63 -1.87 3.05
N ALA A 21 -11.81 -1.72 2.46
CA ALA A 21 -12.21 -2.48 1.27
C ALA A 21 -11.24 -2.24 0.10
N SER A 22 -10.76 -1.01 -0.09
CA SER A 22 -9.74 -0.71 -1.10
C SER A 22 -8.41 -1.39 -0.81
N ALA A 23 -7.97 -1.45 0.45
CA ALA A 23 -6.73 -2.11 0.82
C ALA A 23 -6.76 -3.62 0.55
N PHE A 24 -7.93 -4.26 0.72
CA PHE A 24 -8.13 -5.69 0.50
C PHE A 24 -8.73 -6.04 -0.88
N ALA A 25 -8.86 -5.08 -1.79
CA ALA A 25 -9.46 -5.30 -3.11
C ALA A 25 -8.58 -6.12 -4.06
N HIS A 26 -7.28 -6.26 -3.75
CA HIS A 26 -6.33 -6.97 -4.59
C HIS A 26 -6.22 -8.45 -4.20
N PRO A 27 -6.26 -9.39 -5.17
CA PRO A 27 -6.09 -10.80 -4.88
C PRO A 27 -4.66 -11.05 -4.36
N PRO A 28 -4.49 -11.92 -3.34
CA PRO A 28 -3.17 -12.30 -2.85
C PRO A 28 -2.28 -12.89 -3.96
N VAL A 29 -0.98 -12.63 -3.88
CA VAL A 29 0.03 -13.15 -4.82
C VAL A 29 0.92 -14.14 -4.09
N ALA A 30 1.06 -15.34 -4.66
CA ALA A 30 1.93 -16.37 -4.11
C ALA A 30 3.41 -15.94 -4.17
N PRO A 31 4.19 -16.18 -3.10
CA PRO A 31 5.62 -15.92 -3.12
C PRO A 31 6.35 -16.95 -3.98
N ASP A 32 7.56 -16.60 -4.43
CA ASP A 32 8.43 -17.52 -5.17
C ASP A 32 9.13 -18.51 -4.22
N ALA A 33 9.41 -18.07 -3.00
CA ALA A 33 9.93 -18.91 -1.92
C ALA A 33 9.52 -18.36 -0.56
N THR A 34 9.45 -19.22 0.44
CA THR A 34 9.23 -18.84 1.84
C THR A 34 10.32 -19.49 2.70
N ALA A 35 10.90 -18.73 3.64
CA ALA A 35 11.87 -19.26 4.60
C ALA A 35 11.48 -18.90 6.04
N ALA A 36 11.70 -19.83 6.96
CA ALA A 36 11.58 -19.58 8.39
C ALA A 36 12.81 -18.84 8.91
N TYR A 37 12.62 -17.90 9.84
CA TYR A 37 13.69 -17.21 10.56
C TYR A 37 13.70 -17.49 12.07
N GLY A 38 12.77 -18.31 12.55
CA GLY A 38 12.73 -18.81 13.92
C GLY A 38 11.72 -19.94 14.07
N ASP A 39 11.50 -20.38 15.31
CA ASP A 39 10.74 -21.59 15.62
C ASP A 39 9.22 -21.38 15.62
N HIS A 40 8.75 -20.14 15.70
CA HIS A 40 7.32 -19.86 15.69
C HIS A 40 6.76 -20.00 14.26
N PRO A 41 5.56 -20.58 14.05
CA PRO A 41 4.99 -20.79 12.70
C PRO A 41 4.84 -19.50 11.88
N ASP A 42 4.64 -18.36 12.55
CA ASP A 42 4.54 -17.05 11.88
C ASP A 42 5.90 -16.36 11.65
N GLN A 43 7.02 -16.93 12.13
CA GLN A 43 8.36 -16.40 11.91
C GLN A 43 8.89 -16.82 10.53
N VAL A 44 8.25 -16.29 9.49
CA VAL A 44 8.56 -16.56 8.09
C VAL A 44 8.80 -15.29 7.27
N VAL A 45 9.60 -15.41 6.22
CA VAL A 45 9.83 -14.39 5.18
C VAL A 45 9.41 -14.95 3.84
N ASP A 46 8.59 -14.20 3.12
CA ASP A 46 8.20 -14.49 1.74
C ASP A 46 9.10 -13.71 0.76
N PHE A 47 9.63 -14.39 -0.25
CA PHE A 47 10.51 -13.81 -1.27
C PHE A 47 9.77 -13.67 -2.60
N TYR A 48 9.94 -12.48 -3.20
CA TYR A 48 9.41 -12.13 -4.51
C TYR A 48 10.57 -11.73 -5.41
N ALA A 49 10.85 -12.54 -6.43
CA ALA A 49 11.95 -12.35 -7.35
C ALA A 49 11.59 -11.35 -8.46
N PRO A 50 12.54 -10.53 -8.94
CA PRO A 50 12.35 -9.73 -10.14
C PRO A 50 11.87 -10.57 -11.33
N ARG A 51 10.83 -10.09 -12.02
CA ARG A 51 10.23 -10.80 -13.17
C ARG A 51 11.00 -10.59 -14.48
N ASP A 52 11.98 -9.69 -14.50
CA ASP A 52 12.79 -9.32 -15.67
C ASP A 52 14.08 -10.16 -15.84
N GLY A 53 14.23 -11.22 -15.05
CA GLY A 53 15.34 -12.18 -15.18
C GLY A 53 16.69 -11.67 -14.69
N ARG A 54 16.74 -10.49 -14.06
CA ARG A 54 17.98 -9.94 -13.52
C ARG A 54 18.44 -10.70 -12.27
N THR A 55 19.75 -10.87 -12.15
CA THR A 55 20.38 -11.58 -11.02
C THR A 55 20.84 -10.66 -9.88
N ALA A 56 20.72 -9.35 -10.07
CA ALA A 56 21.04 -8.33 -9.07
C ALA A 56 19.94 -7.27 -8.98
N ALA A 57 19.46 -7.01 -7.77
CA ALA A 57 18.40 -6.06 -7.46
C ALA A 57 18.65 -5.42 -6.09
N PRO A 58 18.24 -4.15 -5.85
CA PRO A 58 18.11 -3.66 -4.48
C PRO A 58 17.13 -4.54 -3.71
N LEU A 59 17.47 -4.89 -2.47
CA LEU A 59 16.57 -5.58 -1.56
C LEU A 59 15.59 -4.56 -0.97
N VAL A 60 14.29 -4.84 -1.09
CA VAL A 60 13.23 -4.10 -0.41
C VAL A 60 12.62 -5.02 0.63
N VAL A 61 12.53 -4.56 1.87
CA VAL A 61 11.93 -5.30 2.97
C VAL A 61 10.63 -4.63 3.35
N LEU A 62 9.52 -5.38 3.31
CA LEU A 62 8.19 -4.91 3.67
C LEU A 62 7.74 -5.59 4.96
N LEU A 63 7.41 -4.79 5.98
CA LEU A 63 6.82 -5.24 7.23
C LEU A 63 5.36 -4.80 7.25
N HIS A 64 4.45 -5.75 7.50
CA HIS A 64 3.03 -5.43 7.56
C HIS A 64 2.65 -4.78 8.89
N GLY A 65 1.62 -3.93 8.83
CA GLY A 65 1.00 -3.32 10.01
C GLY A 65 -0.10 -4.21 10.60
N GLY A 66 -1.10 -3.59 11.23
CA GLY A 66 -2.25 -4.28 11.84
C GLY A 66 -2.26 -4.24 13.37
N ALA A 67 -1.44 -3.37 13.99
CA ALA A 67 -1.33 -3.22 15.44
C ALA A 67 -1.04 -4.56 16.17
N TRP A 68 -0.35 -5.49 15.52
CA TRP A 68 -0.06 -6.83 16.04
C TRP A 68 -1.31 -7.62 16.44
N ARG A 69 -2.45 -7.33 15.82
CA ARG A 69 -3.72 -8.04 16.03
C ARG A 69 -3.93 -9.07 14.92
N ALA A 70 -4.59 -10.17 15.29
CA ALA A 70 -4.67 -11.38 14.50
C ALA A 70 -5.48 -11.39 13.19
N PRO A 71 -6.35 -10.41 12.82
CA PRO A 71 -7.16 -10.62 11.61
C PRO A 71 -6.36 -10.46 10.30
N TYR A 72 -5.13 -9.95 10.35
CA TYR A 72 -4.33 -9.66 9.15
C TYR A 72 -2.97 -10.36 9.24
N ASP A 73 -2.79 -11.42 8.46
CA ASP A 73 -1.50 -12.07 8.26
C ASP A 73 -0.71 -11.36 7.15
N ARG A 74 0.50 -11.82 6.83
CA ARG A 74 1.33 -11.21 5.78
C ARG A 74 0.73 -11.24 4.35
N ALA A 75 -0.30 -12.05 4.08
CA ALA A 75 -0.83 -12.21 2.74
C ALA A 75 -1.50 -10.93 2.21
N HIS A 76 -2.01 -10.06 3.08
CA HIS A 76 -2.67 -8.82 2.65
C HIS A 76 -1.73 -7.81 1.98
N VAL A 77 -0.42 -7.86 2.26
CA VAL A 77 0.56 -7.00 1.58
C VAL A 77 1.22 -7.67 0.38
N SER A 78 0.92 -8.95 0.09
CA SER A 78 1.51 -9.67 -1.04
C SER A 78 1.32 -8.99 -2.40
N PRO A 79 0.19 -8.31 -2.72
CA PRO A 79 0.07 -7.62 -4.01
C PRO A 79 1.00 -6.41 -4.10
N LEU A 80 1.27 -5.73 -2.97
CA LEU A 80 2.26 -4.65 -2.91
C LEU A 80 3.69 -5.19 -3.05
N SER A 81 3.99 -6.34 -2.45
CA SER A 81 5.30 -7.01 -2.61
C SER A 81 5.60 -7.36 -4.06
N ASP A 82 4.63 -7.94 -4.78
CA ASP A 82 4.78 -8.23 -6.21
C ASP A 82 4.91 -6.95 -7.05
N PHE A 83 4.12 -5.91 -6.73
CA PHE A 83 4.23 -4.61 -7.39
C PHE A 83 5.59 -3.93 -7.18
N LEU A 84 6.19 -4.05 -6.00
CA LEU A 84 7.52 -3.50 -5.72
C LEU A 84 8.63 -4.23 -6.49
N GLY A 85 8.32 -5.38 -7.10
CA GLY A 85 9.15 -6.01 -8.10
C GLY A 85 9.55 -5.00 -9.20
N PRO A 86 10.77 -5.06 -9.73
CA PRO A 86 11.29 -4.08 -10.70
C PRO A 86 10.67 -4.40 -12.07
N PRO A 87 9.51 -3.82 -12.36
CA PRO A 87 9.47 -2.48 -12.93
C PRO A 87 8.70 -1.44 -12.09
N GLY A 88 8.14 -1.83 -10.94
CA GLY A 88 7.28 -1.02 -10.08
C GLY A 88 8.01 -0.14 -9.05
N LEU A 89 9.33 -0.29 -8.89
CA LEU A 89 10.17 0.84 -8.45
C LEU A 89 10.38 1.83 -9.61
N ARG A 90 9.27 2.26 -10.24
CA ARG A 90 9.31 3.29 -11.28
C ARG A 90 9.74 4.58 -10.58
N ARG A 91 10.95 5.03 -10.90
CA ARG A 91 11.48 6.33 -10.48
C ARG A 91 10.41 7.41 -10.73
N GLY A 92 9.78 7.89 -9.65
CA GLY A 92 8.90 9.05 -9.64
C GLY A 92 7.43 8.79 -10.00
N GLN A 93 6.56 8.84 -8.99
CA GLN A 93 5.23 9.43 -9.11
C GLN A 93 5.41 10.91 -9.52
N ARG A 94 5.61 11.19 -10.82
CA ARG A 94 5.58 12.56 -11.35
C ARG A 94 4.19 12.82 -11.93
N GLY A 95 3.40 13.63 -11.23
CA GLY A 95 2.42 14.52 -11.87
C GLY A 95 1.09 14.69 -11.17
N VAL A 96 1.01 15.58 -10.20
CA VAL A 96 -0.14 16.50 -10.12
C VAL A 96 0.41 17.90 -10.41
N PRO A 97 0.14 18.52 -11.57
CA PRO A 97 0.49 19.92 -11.75
C PRO A 97 -0.39 20.76 -10.84
N ALA A 98 0.20 21.32 -9.78
CA ALA A 98 -0.43 22.39 -9.02
C ALA A 98 -0.71 23.56 -9.97
N ARG A 99 -1.99 23.85 -10.22
CA ARG A 99 -2.40 25.08 -10.91
C ARG A 99 -1.93 26.28 -10.09
N ARG A 100 -0.82 26.90 -10.47
CA ARG A 100 -0.47 28.24 -9.98
C ARG A 100 -1.50 29.22 -10.53
N ARG A 101 -2.40 29.70 -9.66
CA ARG A 101 -3.20 30.88 -9.96
C ARG A 101 -2.22 32.04 -10.19
N ARG A 102 -2.15 32.54 -11.42
CA ARG A 102 -1.46 33.80 -11.70
C ARG A 102 -2.38 34.94 -11.25
N HIS A 103 -1.95 35.73 -10.28
CA HIS A 103 -2.53 37.05 -10.04
C HIS A 103 -2.06 38.00 -11.16
N PRO A 104 -2.94 38.84 -11.73
CA PRO A 104 -2.51 39.86 -12.67
C PRO A 104 -1.70 40.92 -11.92
N ALA A 105 -0.49 41.20 -12.40
CA ALA A 105 0.29 42.34 -11.94
C ALA A 105 -0.36 43.62 -12.48
N ALA A 106 -0.76 44.51 -11.56
CA ALA A 106 -1.23 45.84 -11.91
C ALA A 106 -0.09 46.65 -12.53
N ALA A 107 -0.27 47.06 -13.78
CA ALA A 107 0.61 48.02 -14.44
C ALA A 107 0.54 49.36 -13.68
N ARG A 108 1.69 49.85 -13.23
CA ARG A 108 1.85 51.25 -12.81
C ARG A 108 2.71 51.94 -13.86
N ARG A 109 2.20 53.12 -14.24
CA ARG A 109 2.70 54.04 -15.27
C ARG A 109 3.94 54.78 -14.78
#